data_AF-A0A2S7T486-F1
#
_entry.id   AF-A0A2S7T486-F1
#
_cell.length_a   1.000
_cell.length_b   1.000
_cell.length_c   1.000
_cell.angle_alpha   90.00
_cell.angle_beta   90.00
_cell.angle_gamma   90.00
#
_symmetry.space_group_name_H-M   'P 1'
#
loop_
_entity.id
_entity.type
_entity.pdbx_description
1 polymer ?
#
loop_
_entity_poly.entity_id
_entity_poly.type
_entity_poly.pdbx_seq_one_letter_code
_entity_poly.pdbx_strand_id
1 'polypeptide(L)'
;MSLAHIEAMPEDQFNYRATDSAMTLAEHMLHTAQGMYGLVANSTGQTNPYAQKNPVKESELHRKAEVLRIITESYDFALEGIGGMDPGSFDEVITCGPFNVTLIDWVYKAKEHNTHHTDQAAILPVFTRNKTSGI
;
A
#
# COMPACT_ATOMS: atom_id res chain seq x y z
N MET A 1 8.65 -3.37 2.10
CA MET A 1 7.93 -4.55 1.56
C MET A 1 8.93 -5.48 0.90
N SER A 2 8.70 -6.79 0.88
CA SER A 2 9.30 -7.63 -0.17
C SER A 2 8.20 -7.95 -1.20
N LEU A 3 8.44 -7.58 -2.46
CA LEU A 3 7.63 -7.97 -3.63
C LEU A 3 7.39 -9.49 -3.69
N ALA A 4 8.19 -10.26 -2.94
CA ALA A 4 8.10 -11.69 -2.75
C ALA A 4 6.69 -12.23 -2.44
N HIS A 5 5.84 -11.52 -1.68
CA HIS A 5 4.48 -12.02 -1.41
C HIS A 5 3.60 -12.00 -2.68
N ILE A 6 3.73 -10.95 -3.48
CA ILE A 6 3.04 -10.84 -4.77
C ILE A 6 3.59 -11.89 -5.72
N GLU A 7 4.92 -11.98 -5.82
CA GLU A 7 5.61 -12.91 -6.72
C GLU A 7 5.26 -14.37 -6.41
N ALA A 8 5.24 -14.76 -5.12
CA ALA A 8 4.98 -16.12 -4.69
C ALA A 8 3.51 -16.57 -4.81
N MET A 9 2.55 -15.64 -4.85
CA MET A 9 1.13 -15.98 -4.94
C MET A 9 0.75 -16.35 -6.39
N PRO A 10 0.14 -17.52 -6.64
CA PRO A 10 -0.43 -17.86 -7.95
C PRO A 10 -1.48 -16.84 -8.41
N GLU A 11 -1.58 -16.61 -9.72
CA GLU A 11 -2.49 -15.59 -10.26
C GLU A 11 -3.98 -15.94 -10.02
N ASP A 12 -4.33 -17.23 -10.07
CA ASP A 12 -5.67 -17.74 -9.76
C ASP A 12 -6.04 -17.61 -8.28
N GLN A 13 -5.07 -17.39 -7.40
CA GLN A 13 -5.26 -17.19 -5.96
C GLN A 13 -5.11 -15.73 -5.53
N PHE A 14 -4.69 -14.85 -6.45
CA PHE A 14 -4.40 -13.45 -6.14
C PHE A 14 -5.62 -12.65 -5.66
N ASN A 15 -6.79 -13.07 -6.13
CA ASN A 15 -8.09 -12.51 -5.77
C ASN A 15 -8.89 -13.41 -4.80
N TYR A 16 -8.24 -14.39 -4.18
CA TYR A 16 -8.89 -15.21 -3.17
C TYR A 16 -9.31 -14.34 -1.97
N ARG A 17 -10.54 -14.58 -1.51
CA ARG A 17 -11.15 -13.91 -0.35
C ARG A 17 -11.45 -14.95 0.74
N ALA A 18 -10.89 -14.74 1.93
CA ALA A 18 -11.05 -15.68 3.05
C ALA A 18 -12.43 -15.60 3.71
N THR A 19 -12.98 -14.38 3.84
CA THR A 19 -14.34 -14.08 4.33
C THR A 19 -14.88 -12.89 3.55
N ASP A 20 -16.21 -12.71 3.48
CA ASP A 20 -16.82 -11.60 2.75
C ASP A 20 -16.31 -10.21 3.18
N SER A 21 -15.88 -10.07 4.43
CA SER A 21 -15.32 -8.84 4.99
C SER A 21 -13.80 -8.70 4.84
N ALA A 22 -13.07 -9.78 4.56
CA ALA A 22 -11.61 -9.74 4.44
C ALA A 22 -11.21 -9.21 3.06
N MET A 23 -10.16 -8.40 3.00
CA MET A 23 -9.57 -7.97 1.73
C MET A 23 -8.81 -9.12 1.06
N THR A 24 -8.80 -9.14 -0.28
CA THR A 24 -7.93 -10.03 -1.06
C THR A 24 -6.48 -9.55 -1.03
N LEU A 25 -5.54 -10.37 -1.53
CA LEU A 25 -4.15 -9.92 -1.67
C LEU A 25 -4.07 -8.70 -2.62
N ALA A 26 -4.77 -8.75 -3.76
CA ALA A 26 -4.82 -7.63 -4.69
C ALA A 26 -5.30 -6.35 -4.00
N GLU A 27 -6.40 -6.43 -3.24
CA GLU A 27 -6.96 -5.30 -2.52
C GLU A 27 -6.00 -4.76 -1.46
N HIS A 28 -5.33 -5.62 -0.69
CA HIS A 28 -4.34 -5.20 0.31
C HIS A 28 -3.17 -4.45 -0.32
N MET A 29 -2.64 -4.94 -1.44
CA MET A 29 -1.53 -4.29 -2.14
C MET A 29 -1.95 -2.97 -2.77
N LEU A 30 -3.11 -2.91 -3.43
CA LEU A 30 -3.63 -1.66 -4.01
C LEU A 30 -3.96 -0.62 -2.93
N HIS A 31 -4.49 -1.06 -1.78
CA HIS A 31 -4.72 -0.16 -0.65
C HIS A 31 -3.42 0.34 -0.03
N THR A 32 -2.40 -0.52 0.06
CA THR A 32 -1.05 -0.13 0.49
C THR A 32 -0.50 0.96 -0.43
N ALA A 33 -0.54 0.74 -1.75
CA ALA A 33 -0.08 1.72 -2.73
C ALA A 33 -0.83 3.06 -2.61
N GLN A 34 -2.16 3.01 -2.48
CA GLN A 34 -2.99 4.20 -2.28
C GLN A 34 -2.57 4.98 -1.02
N GLY A 35 -2.32 4.28 0.09
CA GLY A 35 -1.84 4.88 1.33
C GLY A 35 -0.46 5.50 1.18
N MET A 36 0.48 4.80 0.52
CA MET A 36 1.81 5.32 0.22
C MET A 36 1.73 6.63 -0.57
N TYR A 37 0.97 6.67 -1.66
CA TYR A 37 0.80 7.90 -2.45
C TYR A 37 0.18 9.04 -1.63
N GLY A 38 -0.88 8.76 -0.85
CA GLY A 38 -1.56 9.79 -0.08
C GLY A 38 -0.72 10.34 1.07
N LEU A 39 -0.13 9.47 1.87
CA LEU A 39 0.60 9.84 3.08
C LEU A 39 1.94 10.50 2.74
N VAL A 40 2.64 10.01 1.72
CA VAL A 40 3.87 10.65 1.23
C VAL A 40 3.56 11.99 0.56
N ALA A 41 2.47 12.12 -0.20
CA ALA A 41 2.09 13.40 -0.78
C ALA A 41 1.84 14.46 0.30
N ASN A 42 1.24 14.07 1.44
CA ASN A 42 1.08 14.98 2.58
C ASN A 42 2.43 15.45 3.12
N SER A 43 3.43 14.57 3.30
CA SER A 43 4.73 14.97 3.86
C SER A 43 5.63 15.73 2.89
N THR A 44 5.53 15.45 1.59
CA THR A 44 6.49 15.92 0.58
C THR A 44 5.95 17.04 -0.31
N GLY A 45 4.62 17.23 -0.31
CA GLY A 45 3.94 18.13 -1.25
C GLY A 45 3.89 17.60 -2.69
N GLN A 46 4.36 16.38 -2.97
CA GLN A 46 4.27 15.78 -4.29
C GLN A 46 2.81 15.58 -4.73
N THR A 47 2.55 15.69 -6.03
CA THR A 47 1.20 15.48 -6.56
C THR A 47 0.84 13.99 -6.51
N ASN A 48 -0.20 13.64 -5.76
CA ASN A 48 -0.70 12.27 -5.67
C ASN A 48 -1.44 11.86 -6.97
N PRO A 49 -0.93 10.86 -7.73
CA PRO A 49 -1.56 10.41 -8.99
C PRO A 49 -2.93 9.72 -8.80
N TYR A 50 -3.26 9.32 -7.58
CA TYR A 50 -4.51 8.67 -7.18
C TYR A 50 -5.39 9.54 -6.27
N ALA A 51 -5.16 10.86 -6.19
CA ALA A 51 -5.89 11.74 -5.27
C ALA A 51 -7.42 11.66 -5.35
N GLN A 52 -7.96 11.39 -6.55
CA GLN A 52 -9.40 11.27 -6.81
C GLN A 52 -9.81 9.87 -7.28
N LYS A 53 -8.92 8.88 -7.11
CA LYS A 53 -9.12 7.51 -7.58
C LYS A 53 -9.06 6.55 -6.42
N ASN A 54 -9.71 5.40 -6.58
CA ASN A 54 -9.64 4.33 -5.60
C ASN A 54 -9.31 3.02 -6.33
N PRO A 55 -8.02 2.68 -6.44
CA PRO A 55 -7.61 1.51 -7.21
C PRO A 55 -8.19 0.21 -6.64
N VAL A 56 -8.52 0.16 -5.33
CA VAL A 56 -9.19 -0.99 -4.72
C VAL A 56 -10.58 -1.23 -5.33
N LYS A 57 -11.28 -0.19 -5.79
CA LYS A 57 -12.61 -0.29 -6.42
C LYS A 57 -12.57 -0.53 -7.93
N GLU A 58 -11.39 -0.50 -8.55
CA GLU A 58 -11.17 -0.64 -9.98
C GLU A 58 -10.77 -2.09 -10.29
N SER A 59 -11.75 -2.95 -10.54
CA SER A 59 -11.56 -4.41 -10.70
C SER A 59 -10.54 -4.81 -11.77
N GLU A 60 -10.38 -3.98 -12.80
CA GLU A 60 -9.42 -4.15 -13.89
C GLU A 60 -7.95 -4.03 -13.43
N LEU A 61 -7.72 -3.41 -12.28
CA LEU A 61 -6.40 -3.25 -11.64
C LEU A 61 -6.05 -4.42 -10.73
N HIS A 62 -6.96 -5.36 -10.49
CA HIS A 62 -6.75 -6.48 -9.58
C HIS A 62 -5.95 -7.65 -10.21
N ARG A 63 -5.48 -7.47 -11.45
CA ARG A 63 -4.55 -8.39 -12.11
C ARG A 63 -3.17 -8.29 -11.49
N LYS A 64 -2.48 -9.42 -11.31
CA LYS A 64 -1.19 -9.48 -10.61
C LYS A 64 -0.16 -8.50 -11.20
N ALA A 65 -0.11 -8.39 -12.52
CA ALA A 65 0.78 -7.47 -13.22
C ALA A 65 0.50 -5.99 -12.90
N GLU A 66 -0.77 -5.58 -12.85
CA GLU A 66 -1.13 -4.19 -12.51
C GLU A 66 -0.83 -3.88 -11.05
N VAL A 67 -1.20 -4.80 -10.15
CA VAL A 67 -0.91 -4.63 -8.72
C VAL A 67 0.58 -4.50 -8.48
N LEU A 68 1.40 -5.36 -9.11
CA LEU A 68 2.85 -5.29 -9.02
C LEU A 68 3.41 -3.95 -9.55
N ARG A 69 2.88 -3.46 -10.67
CA ARG A 69 3.26 -2.16 -11.23
C ARG A 69 2.94 -1.03 -10.27
N ILE A 70 1.69 -0.93 -9.82
CA ILE A 70 1.19 0.18 -8.98
C ILE A 70 1.90 0.21 -7.63
N ILE A 71 2.12 -0.93 -6.98
CA ILE A 71 2.82 -0.96 -5.69
C ILE A 71 4.29 -0.54 -5.85
N THR A 72 4.94 -0.95 -6.94
CA THR A 72 6.33 -0.56 -7.24
C THR A 72 6.42 0.94 -7.48
N GLU A 73 5.56 1.49 -8.33
CA GLU A 73 5.49 2.93 -8.59
C GLU A 73 5.19 3.74 -7.32
N SER A 74 4.45 3.18 -6.36
CA SER A 74 4.18 3.84 -5.07
C SER A 74 5.42 3.91 -4.16
N TYR A 75 6.34 2.94 -4.27
CA TYR A 75 7.61 3.00 -3.56
C TYR A 75 8.60 3.93 -4.24
N ASP A 76 8.63 3.95 -5.58
CA ASP A 76 9.47 4.91 -6.30
C ASP A 76 9.05 6.34 -5.97
N PHE A 77 7.73 6.61 -5.93
CA PHE A 77 7.17 7.88 -5.46
C PHE A 77 7.62 8.21 -4.02
N ALA A 78 7.55 7.24 -3.11
CA ALA A 78 8.00 7.43 -1.72
C ALA A 78 9.50 7.72 -1.62
N LEU A 79 10.33 6.98 -2.36
CA LEU A 79 11.78 7.15 -2.36
C LEU A 79 12.18 8.51 -2.93
N GLU A 80 11.57 8.92 -4.03
CA GLU A 80 11.79 10.23 -4.64
C GLU A 80 11.36 11.36 -3.70
N GLY A 81 10.13 11.28 -3.18
CA GLY A 81 9.56 12.33 -2.35
C GLY A 81 10.29 12.49 -1.03
N ILE A 82 10.45 11.41 -0.27
CA ILE A 82 11.11 11.45 1.04
C ILE A 82 12.60 11.76 0.86
N GLY A 83 13.25 11.19 -0.16
CA GLY A 83 14.67 11.45 -0.44
C GLY A 83 14.96 12.90 -0.84
N GLY A 84 13.95 13.63 -1.33
CA GLY A 84 14.05 15.05 -1.68
C GLY A 84 13.70 16.04 -0.56
N MET A 85 13.27 15.56 0.62
CA MET A 85 12.90 16.45 1.73
C MET A 85 14.12 17.14 2.34
N ASP A 86 13.96 18.40 2.76
CA ASP A 86 14.94 19.11 3.60
C ASP A 86 14.82 18.59 5.05
N PRO A 87 15.87 18.02 5.66
CA PRO A 87 15.84 17.60 7.06
C PRO A 87 15.47 18.72 8.03
N GLY A 88 15.74 19.99 7.68
CA GLY A 88 15.37 21.16 8.48
C GLY A 88 13.86 21.39 8.59
N SER A 89 13.05 20.85 7.67
CA SER A 89 11.59 21.01 7.68
C SER A 89 10.84 19.86 8.37
N PHE A 90 11.54 18.85 8.89
CA PHE A 90 10.90 17.66 9.47
C PHE A 90 9.91 17.97 10.59
N ASP A 91 10.22 18.97 11.43
CA ASP A 91 9.37 19.42 12.54
C ASP A 91 8.29 20.42 12.12
N GLU A 92 8.23 20.82 10.85
CA GLU A 92 7.16 21.68 10.35
C GLU A 92 5.81 20.97 10.45
N VAL A 93 4.85 21.67 11.03
CA VAL A 93 3.51 21.15 11.25
C VAL A 93 2.61 21.58 10.10
N ILE A 94 1.95 20.60 9.49
CA ILE A 94 0.94 20.84 8.44
C ILE A 94 -0.42 20.31 8.86
N THR A 95 -1.46 20.97 8.35
CA THR A 95 -2.84 20.52 8.52
C THR A 95 -3.33 19.80 7.28
N CYS A 96 -3.70 18.52 7.43
CA CYS A 96 -4.38 17.74 6.39
C CYS A 96 -5.68 17.16 6.96
N GLY A 97 -6.82 17.65 6.48
CA GLY A 97 -8.12 17.28 7.06
C GLY A 97 -8.18 17.64 8.55
N PRO A 98 -8.52 16.69 9.45
CA PRO A 98 -8.58 16.95 10.89
C PRO A 98 -7.21 16.82 11.60
N PHE A 99 -6.15 16.45 10.88
CA PHE A 99 -4.85 16.15 11.47
C PHE A 99 -3.93 17.37 11.39
N ASN A 100 -3.23 17.64 12.48
CA ASN A 100 -2.22 18.70 12.59
C ASN A 100 -0.95 18.10 13.19
N VAL A 101 -0.05 17.62 12.33
CA VAL A 101 1.13 16.83 12.71
C VAL A 101 2.35 17.26 11.90
N THR A 102 3.54 16.83 12.30
CA THR A 102 4.78 17.20 11.63
C THR A 102 4.91 16.52 10.26
N LEU A 103 5.75 17.05 9.37
CA LEU A 103 6.07 16.40 8.08
C LEU A 103 6.66 15.00 8.30
N ILE A 104 7.53 14.83 9.31
CA ILE A 104 8.12 13.53 9.62
C ILE A 104 7.09 12.53 10.17
N ASP A 105 6.09 12.97 10.91
CA ASP A 105 5.00 12.08 11.39
C ASP A 105 4.20 11.48 10.23
N TRP A 106 3.98 12.23 9.15
CA TRP A 106 3.35 11.71 7.93
C TRP A 106 4.20 10.62 7.26
N VAL A 107 5.52 10.79 7.23
CA VAL A 107 6.45 9.76 6.73
C VAL A 107 6.38 8.50 7.60
N TYR A 108 6.37 8.66 8.93
CA TYR A 108 6.21 7.53 9.83
C TYR A 108 4.85 6.85 9.68
N LYS A 109 3.79 7.62 9.42
CA LYS A 109 2.46 7.07 9.15
C LYS A 109 2.44 6.26 7.85
N ALA A 110 3.11 6.73 6.78
CA ALA A 110 3.27 5.96 5.54
C ALA A 110 3.98 4.62 5.81
N LYS A 111 5.06 4.65 6.60
CA LYS A 111 5.80 3.43 7.00
C LYS A 111 4.94 2.47 7.83
N GLU A 112 4.20 2.98 8.81
CA GLU A 112 3.31 2.17 9.66
C GLU A 112 2.20 1.54 8.83
N HIS A 113 1.51 2.32 7.98
CA HIS A 113 0.45 1.84 7.09
C HIS A 113 0.94 0.72 6.18
N ASN A 114 2.11 0.91 5.55
CA ASN A 114 2.75 -0.12 4.75
C ASN A 114 3.01 -1.40 5.56
N THR A 115 3.52 -1.27 6.79
CA THR A 115 3.83 -2.42 7.65
C THR A 115 2.56 -3.16 8.06
N HIS A 116 1.54 -2.42 8.51
CA HIS A 116 0.25 -2.96 8.93
C HIS A 116 -0.42 -3.83 7.87
N HIS A 117 -0.47 -3.37 6.61
CA HIS A 117 -1.07 -4.15 5.53
C HIS A 117 -0.16 -5.24 4.97
N THR A 118 1.16 -5.10 5.10
CA THR A 118 2.09 -6.20 4.77
C THR A 118 1.84 -7.40 5.70
N ASP A 119 1.69 -7.16 7.00
CA ASP A 119 1.47 -8.22 7.98
C ASP A 119 0.10 -8.91 7.77
N GLN A 120 -0.94 -8.16 7.41
CA GLN A 120 -2.23 -8.73 7.02
C GLN A 120 -2.13 -9.60 5.76
N ALA A 121 -1.37 -9.13 4.76
CA ALA A 121 -1.18 -9.87 3.52
C ALA A 121 -0.35 -11.16 3.71
N ALA A 122 0.59 -11.18 4.67
CA ALA A 122 1.44 -12.33 4.94
C ALA A 122 0.67 -13.59 5.42
N ILE A 123 -0.54 -13.40 5.96
CA ILE A 123 -1.38 -14.51 6.45
C ILE A 123 -2.13 -15.19 5.28
N LEU A 124 -2.41 -14.49 4.18
CA LEU A 124 -3.20 -15.03 3.06
C LEU A 124 -2.59 -16.29 2.40
N PRO A 125 -1.27 -16.37 2.13
CA PRO A 125 -0.64 -17.58 1.60
C PRO A 125 -0.79 -18.83 2.48
N VAL A 126 -0.99 -18.67 3.79
CA VAL A 126 -1.22 -19.79 4.71
C VAL A 126 -2.62 -20.37 4.49
N PHE A 127 -3.63 -19.51 4.30
CA PHE A 127 -4.99 -19.95 4.05
C PHE A 127 -5.19 -20.61 2.69
N THR A 128 -4.45 -20.17 1.66
CA THR A 128 -4.57 -20.76 0.33
C THR A 128 -3.89 -22.13 0.24
N ARG A 129 -2.76 -22.34 0.92
CA ARG A 129 -2.08 -23.65 1.01
C ARG A 129 -2.94 -24.70 1.72
N ASN A 130 -3.63 -24.32 2.79
CA ASN A 130 -4.46 -25.24 3.57
C ASN A 130 -5.75 -25.69 2.84
N LYS A 131 -6.17 -25.03 1.76
CA LYS A 131 -7.31 -25.49 0.95
C LYS A 131 -6.91 -26.47 -0.17
N THR A 132 -5.66 -26.46 -0.61
CA THR A 132 -5.14 -27.46 -1.58
C THR A 132 -4.84 -28.82 -0.94
N SER A 133 -4.73 -28.86 0.39
CA SER A 133 -4.59 -30.07 1.20
C SER A 133 -5.95 -30.40 1.79
N GLY A 134 -6.82 -31.03 1.00
CA GLY A 134 -8.10 -31.52 1.48
C GLY A 134 -7.93 -32.39 2.72
N ILE A 135 -8.39 -31.87 3.86
CA ILE A 135 -8.83 -32.60 5.05
C ILE A 135 -10.25 -32.10 5.34
#